data_AF-A0A2S8GKX8-F1
#
_entry.id   AF-A0A2S8GKX8-F1
#
_cell.length_a   1.000
_cell.length_b   1.000
_cell.length_c   1.000
_cell.angle_alpha   90.00
_cell.angle_beta   90.00
_cell.angle_gamma   90.00
#
_symmetry.space_group_name_H-M   'P 1'
#
loop_
_entity.id
_entity.type
_entity.pdbx_description
1 polymer ?
#
loop_
_entity_poly.entity_id
_entity_poly.type
_entity_poly.pdbx_seq_one_letter_code
_entity_poly.pdbx_strand_id
1 'polypeptide(L)'
;MSTLWNVNVLEVASDWVDLEVVMDHPDAGPFPEDRVFALCLLTGDAYRLESTDWIPNCPLGDAIPREQSYEPSDVAPRVDEFIRRALIYRAYRLPWDGNAASEETDGRVLADGIERDSEEWRDAWWEKWAQFWNDKYNLPRAIYRVWVTDAKWLQHLSAGMTFASAAYSETGPWLNENRMISPE
;
A
#
# COMPACT_ATOMS: atom_id res chain seq x y z
N MET A 1 9.66 -9.18 -6.98
CA MET A 1 8.36 -9.03 -6.30
C MET A 1 7.62 -7.91 -6.98
N SER A 2 6.36 -8.13 -7.37
CA SER A 2 5.52 -7.07 -7.93
C SER A 2 5.12 -6.11 -6.82
N THR A 3 5.05 -4.81 -7.12
CA THR A 3 4.48 -3.83 -6.19
C THR A 3 2.98 -4.09 -6.06
N LEU A 4 2.49 -4.16 -4.83
CA LEU A 4 1.06 -4.29 -4.52
C LEU A 4 0.48 -2.95 -4.05
N TRP A 5 1.32 -2.13 -3.41
CA TRP A 5 0.91 -0.89 -2.77
C TRP A 5 1.89 0.24 -3.05
N ASN A 6 1.35 1.43 -3.27
CA ASN A 6 2.08 2.68 -3.09
C ASN A 6 1.77 3.24 -1.71
N VAL A 7 2.80 3.53 -0.93
CA VAL A 7 2.69 4.03 0.44
C VAL A 7 3.17 5.46 0.49
N ASN A 8 2.33 6.37 1.00
CA ASN A 8 2.68 7.76 1.27
C ASN A 8 2.67 7.99 2.78
N VAL A 9 3.77 8.50 3.33
CA VAL A 9 3.87 8.88 4.74
C VAL A 9 3.21 10.25 4.91
N LEU A 10 2.08 10.29 5.62
CA LEU A 10 1.33 11.53 5.83
C LEU A 10 1.88 12.33 7.01
N GLU A 11 2.10 11.64 8.13
CA GLU A 11 2.55 12.25 9.39
C GLU A 11 3.37 11.23 10.18
N VAL A 12 4.41 11.71 10.85
CA VAL A 12 5.25 10.91 11.75
C VAL A 12 5.26 11.62 13.11
N ALA A 13 4.78 10.94 14.14
CA ALA A 13 4.87 11.37 15.52
C ALA A 13 5.93 10.55 16.28
N SER A 14 6.05 10.77 17.59
CA SER A 14 7.05 10.07 18.41
C SER A 14 6.84 8.56 18.47
N ASP A 15 5.60 8.08 18.49
CA ASP A 15 5.28 6.67 18.70
C ASP A 15 4.22 6.13 17.72
N TRP A 16 3.91 6.90 16.67
CA TRP A 16 3.02 6.47 15.59
C TRP A 16 3.32 7.16 14.27
N VAL A 17 2.84 6.55 13.19
CA VAL A 17 2.89 7.08 11.83
C VAL A 17 1.53 6.91 11.15
N ASP A 18 1.13 7.91 10.38
CA ASP A 18 0.00 7.83 9.46
C ASP A 18 0.48 7.54 8.04
N LEU A 19 -0.05 6.48 7.44
CA LEU A 19 0.30 6.02 6.10
C LEU A 19 -0.95 6.01 5.21
N GLU A 20 -0.90 6.70 4.07
CA GLU A 20 -1.85 6.44 2.98
C GLU A 20 -1.31 5.28 2.15
N VAL A 21 -2.04 4.18 2.13
CA VAL A 21 -1.73 2.98 1.35
C VAL A 21 -2.71 2.92 0.18
N VAL A 22 -2.20 2.99 -1.03
CA VAL A 22 -2.96 2.98 -2.29
C VAL A 22 -2.67 1.68 -3.01
N MET A 23 -3.70 1.01 -3.52
CA MET A 23 -3.53 -0.16 -4.38
C MET A 23 -2.72 0.21 -5.63
N ASP A 24 -1.72 -0.60 -5.96
CA ASP A 24 -0.91 -0.47 -7.19
C ASP A 24 -1.11 -1.66 -8.15
N HIS A 25 -1.71 -2.75 -7.65
CA HIS A 25 -2.00 -3.94 -8.44
C HIS A 25 -3.29 -4.61 -7.97
N PRO A 26 -4.13 -5.17 -8.87
CA PRO A 26 -5.38 -5.83 -8.48
C PRO A 26 -5.19 -7.02 -7.52
N ASP A 27 -4.05 -7.71 -7.60
CA ASP A 27 -3.73 -8.84 -6.71
C ASP A 27 -3.45 -8.42 -5.26
N ALA A 28 -3.35 -7.11 -4.99
CA ALA A 28 -3.17 -6.60 -3.63
C ALA A 28 -4.35 -6.97 -2.71
N GLY A 29 -5.55 -7.13 -3.28
CA GLY A 29 -6.75 -7.51 -2.54
C GLY A 29 -7.24 -6.41 -1.59
N PRO A 30 -8.12 -6.75 -0.63
CA PRO A 30 -8.66 -5.79 0.32
C PRO A 30 -7.63 -5.40 1.40
N PHE A 31 -7.81 -4.22 2.00
CA PHE A 31 -6.88 -3.69 3.00
C PHE A 31 -6.97 -4.47 4.32
N PRO A 32 -5.88 -5.10 4.79
CA PRO A 32 -5.89 -5.79 6.07
C PRO A 32 -5.62 -4.81 7.23
N GLU A 33 -6.40 -4.90 8.30
CA GLU A 33 -6.13 -4.22 9.59
C GLU A 33 -5.31 -5.15 10.49
N ASP A 34 -4.06 -5.41 10.06
CA ASP A 34 -3.16 -6.40 10.65
C ASP A 34 -1.83 -5.75 11.03
N ARG A 35 -1.32 -6.08 12.21
CA ARG A 35 -0.03 -5.59 12.72
C ARG A 35 1.15 -6.17 11.94
N VAL A 36 1.03 -7.41 11.45
CA VAL A 36 2.08 -8.05 10.65
C VAL A 36 2.20 -7.35 9.31
N PHE A 37 1.06 -7.15 8.63
CA PHE A 37 1.02 -6.32 7.42
C PHE A 37 1.59 -4.92 7.64
N ALA A 38 1.21 -4.24 8.73
CA ALA A 38 1.73 -2.92 9.05
C ALA A 38 3.26 -2.94 9.22
N LEU A 39 3.82 -3.97 9.87
CA LEU A 39 5.27 -4.12 9.99
C LEU A 39 5.93 -4.34 8.62
N CYS A 40 5.37 -5.20 7.77
CA CYS A 40 5.85 -5.43 6.40
C CYS A 40 5.77 -4.16 5.52
N LEU A 41 4.82 -3.26 5.77
CA LEU A 41 4.82 -1.95 5.12
C LEU A 41 6.03 -1.11 5.57
N LEU A 42 6.29 -1.02 6.88
CA LEU A 42 7.39 -0.20 7.41
C LEU A 42 8.77 -0.71 7.00
N THR A 43 8.94 -2.01 6.76
CA THR A 43 10.21 -2.59 6.30
C THR A 43 10.53 -2.27 4.84
N GLY A 44 9.54 -1.86 4.03
CA GLY A 44 9.72 -1.59 2.58
C GLY A 44 10.79 -0.55 2.27
N ASP A 45 10.96 0.45 3.14
CA ASP A 45 11.98 1.50 3.03
C ASP A 45 13.11 1.38 4.08
N ALA A 46 13.08 0.33 4.91
CA ALA A 46 14.09 0.13 5.95
C ALA A 46 15.48 -0.28 5.40
N TYR A 47 15.57 -0.52 4.08
CA TYR A 47 16.80 -0.91 3.39
C TYR A 47 17.03 -0.03 2.17
N ARG A 48 18.30 0.21 1.86
CA ARG A 48 18.72 0.91 0.64
C ARG A 48 19.65 0.04 -0.18
N LEU A 49 19.62 0.21 -1.50
CA LEU A 49 20.56 -0.45 -2.40
C LEU A 49 21.88 0.33 -2.43
N GLU A 50 22.98 -0.32 -2.06
CA GLU A 50 24.33 0.22 -2.15
C GLU A 50 25.19 -0.71 -3.02
N SER A 51 25.58 -0.20 -4.20
CA SER A 51 26.20 -1.00 -5.27
C SER A 51 25.30 -2.17 -5.73
N THR A 52 25.48 -3.35 -5.15
CA THR A 52 24.74 -4.58 -5.45
C THR A 52 24.03 -5.16 -4.23
N ASP A 53 24.33 -4.62 -3.05
CA ASP A 53 23.88 -5.17 -1.78
C ASP A 53 22.82 -4.26 -1.19
N TRP A 54 21.82 -4.90 -0.57
CA TRP A 54 20.82 -4.17 0.18
C TRP A 54 21.26 -4.12 1.63
N ILE A 55 21.46 -2.90 2.12
CA ILE A 55 21.91 -2.69 3.49
C ILE A 55 20.81 -2.01 4.32
N PRO A 56 20.76 -2.28 5.63
CA PRO A 56 19.92 -1.51 6.55
C PRO A 56 20.16 -0.02 6.41
N ASN A 57 19.07 0.76 6.42
CA ASN A 57 19.11 2.22 6.39
C ASN A 57 18.66 2.85 7.72
N CYS A 58 18.22 2.03 8.69
CA CYS A 58 17.69 2.48 9.98
C CYS A 58 17.67 1.36 11.03
N PRO A 59 17.38 1.69 12.31
CA PRO A 59 17.29 0.69 13.37
C PRO A 59 16.30 -0.45 13.11
N LEU A 60 15.21 -0.19 12.36
CA LEU A 60 14.26 -1.24 11.99
C LEU A 60 14.91 -2.26 11.03
N GLY A 61 15.62 -1.78 10.01
CA GLY A 61 16.35 -2.63 9.07
C GLY A 61 17.52 -3.38 9.71
N ASP A 62 18.13 -2.82 10.75
CA ASP A 62 19.16 -3.52 11.54
C ASP A 62 18.56 -4.66 12.38
N ALA A 63 17.33 -4.47 12.88
CA ALA A 63 16.67 -5.41 13.78
C ALA A 63 16.01 -6.60 13.08
N ILE A 64 15.63 -6.43 11.81
CA ILE A 64 15.01 -7.45 10.97
C ILE A 64 15.93 -7.69 9.77
N PRO A 65 16.52 -8.89 9.59
CA PRO A 65 17.24 -9.21 8.37
C PRO A 65 16.33 -9.03 7.15
N ARG A 66 16.85 -8.48 6.05
CA ARG A 66 16.06 -8.21 4.84
C ARG A 66 15.33 -9.45 4.35
N GLU A 67 15.98 -10.60 4.43
CA GLU A 67 15.51 -11.91 3.99
C GLU A 67 14.27 -12.37 4.76
N GLN A 68 14.03 -11.78 5.94
CA GLN A 68 12.94 -12.08 6.86
C GLN A 68 11.94 -10.90 6.95
N SER A 69 12.09 -9.87 6.09
CA SER A 69 11.37 -8.61 6.22
C SER A 69 10.12 -8.50 5.35
N TYR A 70 9.91 -9.47 4.44
CA TYR A 70 8.83 -9.45 3.44
C TYR A 70 7.78 -10.53 3.65
N GLU A 71 8.15 -11.71 4.13
CA GLU A 71 7.19 -12.80 4.41
C GLU A 71 6.45 -12.54 5.73
N PRO A 72 5.10 -12.52 5.74
CA PRO A 72 4.34 -12.38 6.99
C PRO A 72 4.70 -13.45 8.02
N SER A 73 4.99 -14.67 7.60
CA SER A 73 5.36 -15.78 8.48
C SER A 73 6.70 -15.59 9.20
N ASP A 74 7.65 -14.88 8.58
CA ASP A 74 8.95 -14.56 9.20
C ASP A 74 8.83 -13.39 10.19
N VAL A 75 7.96 -12.42 9.87
CA VAL A 75 7.76 -11.19 10.65
C VAL A 75 6.81 -11.41 11.83
N ALA A 76 5.78 -12.25 11.67
CA ALA A 76 4.72 -12.46 12.66
C ALA A 76 5.22 -12.85 14.05
N PRO A 77 6.20 -13.75 14.25
CA PRO A 77 6.68 -14.13 15.57
C PRO A 77 7.27 -12.97 16.38
N ARG A 78 7.68 -11.89 15.70
CA ARG A 78 8.36 -10.74 16.31
C ARG A 78 7.53 -9.47 16.27
N VAL A 79 6.30 -9.50 15.74
CA VAL A 79 5.49 -8.29 15.54
C VAL A 79 5.26 -7.50 16.84
N ASP A 80 5.15 -8.20 17.98
CA ASP A 80 5.01 -7.61 19.31
C ASP A 80 6.24 -6.81 19.76
N GLU A 81 7.42 -7.05 19.19
CA GLU A 81 8.63 -6.28 19.45
C GLU A 81 8.58 -4.89 18.81
N PHE A 82 7.79 -4.69 17.74
CA PHE A 82 7.87 -3.50 16.87
C PHE A 82 6.59 -2.69 16.81
N ILE A 83 5.44 -3.34 16.59
CA ILE A 83 4.17 -2.67 16.32
C ILE A 83 3.29 -2.83 17.54
N ARG A 84 2.89 -1.75 18.22
CA ARG A 84 1.92 -1.82 19.32
C ARG A 84 0.50 -2.04 18.82
N ARG A 85 0.10 -1.36 17.75
CA ARG A 85 -1.26 -1.38 17.18
C ARG A 85 -1.23 -0.90 15.74
N ALA A 86 -2.15 -1.39 14.91
CA ALA A 86 -2.46 -0.83 13.60
C ALA A 86 -3.98 -0.63 13.49
N LEU A 87 -4.40 0.44 12.82
CA LEU A 87 -5.82 0.78 12.61
C LEU A 87 -5.99 1.40 11.23
N ILE A 88 -7.00 0.98 10.48
CA ILE A 88 -7.48 1.73 9.32
C ILE A 88 -8.57 2.68 9.80
N TYR A 89 -8.30 3.97 9.79
CA TYR A 89 -9.27 4.97 10.22
C TYR A 89 -10.00 5.66 9.06
N ARG A 90 -9.45 5.59 7.84
CA ARG A 90 -10.13 6.02 6.61
C ARG A 90 -9.91 5.00 5.51
N ALA A 91 -10.94 4.73 4.71
CA ALA A 91 -10.83 3.90 3.51
C ALA A 91 -11.82 4.35 2.45
N TYR A 92 -11.41 4.26 1.18
CA TYR A 92 -12.14 4.77 0.03
C TYR A 92 -12.09 3.77 -1.13
N ARG A 93 -13.15 3.78 -1.95
CA ARG A 93 -13.32 2.93 -3.13
C ARG A 93 -13.17 1.44 -2.83
N LEU A 94 -13.80 1.02 -1.73
CA LEU A 94 -13.95 -0.38 -1.37
C LEU A 94 -15.42 -0.82 -1.50
N PRO A 95 -15.69 -2.06 -1.95
CA PRO A 95 -14.70 -3.04 -2.43
C PRO A 95 -14.11 -2.66 -3.80
N TRP A 96 -12.96 -3.22 -4.14
CA TRP A 96 -12.41 -3.13 -5.50
C TRP A 96 -13.26 -3.97 -6.47
N ASP A 97 -13.69 -3.36 -7.56
CA ASP A 97 -14.41 -4.03 -8.64
C ASP A 97 -13.71 -3.75 -9.97
N GLY A 98 -12.92 -4.72 -10.42
CA GLY A 98 -12.18 -4.61 -11.68
C GLY A 98 -13.08 -4.54 -12.91
N ASN A 99 -14.29 -5.12 -12.85
CA ASN A 99 -15.23 -5.03 -13.97
C ASN A 99 -15.80 -3.62 -14.06
N ALA A 100 -16.22 -3.03 -12.93
CA ALA A 100 -16.68 -1.65 -12.90
C ALA A 100 -15.60 -0.67 -13.38
N ALA A 101 -14.33 -0.89 -13.00
CA ALA A 101 -13.21 -0.08 -13.47
C ALA A 101 -12.99 -0.22 -15.00
N SER A 102 -13.11 -1.44 -15.53
CA SER A 102 -13.06 -1.69 -16.98
C SER A 102 -14.23 -1.00 -17.71
N GLU A 103 -15.45 -1.07 -17.18
CA GLU A 103 -16.62 -0.40 -17.75
C GLU A 103 -16.50 1.13 -17.73
N GLU A 104 -15.95 1.71 -16.67
CA GLU A 104 -15.64 3.13 -16.61
C GLU A 104 -14.64 3.51 -17.71
N THR A 105 -13.65 2.65 -17.96
CA THR A 105 -12.62 2.85 -18.98
C THR A 105 -13.22 2.76 -20.38
N ASP A 106 -14.09 1.78 -20.63
CA ASP A 106 -14.89 1.70 -21.87
C ASP A 106 -15.67 3.01 -22.10
N GLY A 107 -16.32 3.53 -21.06
CA GLY A 107 -17.06 4.79 -21.12
C GLY A 107 -16.19 5.99 -21.51
N ARG A 108 -14.94 6.04 -21.01
CA ARG A 108 -13.98 7.09 -21.36
C ARG A 108 -13.52 7.01 -22.82
N VAL A 109 -13.34 5.81 -23.36
CA VAL A 109 -12.97 5.62 -24.79
C VAL A 109 -14.15 5.97 -25.70
N LEU A 110 -15.36 5.52 -25.35
CA LEU A 110 -16.59 5.85 -26.08
C LEU A 110 -16.88 7.35 -26.09
N ALA A 111 -16.59 8.06 -25.00
CA ALA A 111 -16.76 9.51 -24.90
C ALA A 111 -15.85 10.29 -25.87
N ASP A 112 -14.72 9.71 -26.27
CA ASP A 112 -13.84 10.26 -27.30
C ASP A 112 -14.34 9.95 -28.74
N GLY A 113 -15.47 9.24 -28.87
CA GLY A 113 -16.08 8.88 -30.15
C GLY A 113 -15.48 7.65 -30.82
N ILE A 114 -14.67 6.87 -30.09
CA ILE A 114 -14.03 5.65 -30.60
C ILE A 114 -14.96 4.45 -30.37
N GLU A 115 -15.38 3.79 -31.45
CA GLU A 115 -16.28 2.64 -31.38
C GLU A 115 -15.55 1.36 -30.95
N ARG A 116 -16.26 0.43 -30.27
CA ARG A 116 -15.68 -0.82 -29.74
C ARG A 116 -15.04 -1.72 -30.78
N ASP A 117 -15.62 -1.74 -31.98
CA ASP A 117 -15.19 -2.61 -33.08
C ASP A 117 -14.14 -1.94 -33.99
N SER A 118 -13.68 -0.73 -33.65
CA SER A 118 -12.66 0.00 -34.40
C SER A 118 -11.25 -0.58 -34.17
N GLU A 119 -10.35 -0.37 -35.14
CA GLU A 119 -8.95 -0.82 -35.02
C GLU A 119 -8.21 -0.04 -33.91
N GLU A 120 -8.62 1.21 -33.65
CA GLU A 120 -8.04 2.12 -32.67
C GLU A 120 -8.49 1.84 -31.23
N TRP A 121 -9.57 1.07 -31.02
CA TRP A 121 -10.16 0.82 -29.70
C TRP A 121 -9.13 0.35 -28.68
N ARG A 122 -8.32 -0.64 -29.05
CA ARG A 122 -7.38 -1.29 -28.13
C ARG A 122 -6.37 -0.29 -27.57
N ASP A 123 -5.76 0.52 -28.44
CA ASP A 123 -4.71 1.44 -28.04
C ASP A 123 -5.29 2.58 -27.19
N ALA A 124 -6.44 3.12 -27.60
CA ALA A 124 -7.17 4.13 -26.82
C ALA A 124 -7.59 3.60 -25.45
N TRP A 125 -8.06 2.36 -25.37
CA TRP A 125 -8.44 1.72 -24.12
C TRP A 125 -7.25 1.57 -23.18
N TRP A 126 -6.11 1.09 -23.67
CA TRP A 126 -4.89 0.96 -22.84
C TRP A 126 -4.38 2.31 -22.36
N GLU A 127 -4.50 3.37 -23.16
CA GLU A 127 -4.17 4.73 -22.74
C GLU A 127 -5.09 5.18 -21.59
N LYS A 128 -6.41 5.02 -21.71
CA LYS A 128 -7.36 5.39 -20.65
C LYS A 128 -7.19 4.53 -19.40
N TRP A 129 -6.87 3.25 -19.56
CA TRP A 129 -6.59 2.35 -18.45
C TRP A 129 -5.32 2.76 -17.71
N ALA A 130 -4.24 3.10 -18.42
CA ALA A 130 -3.04 3.64 -17.81
C ALA A 130 -3.32 4.97 -17.06
N GLN A 131 -4.12 5.87 -17.65
CA GLN A 131 -4.56 7.10 -16.98
C GLN A 131 -5.40 6.80 -15.72
N PHE A 132 -6.28 5.79 -15.77
CA PHE A 132 -7.07 5.36 -14.62
C PHE A 132 -6.17 4.95 -13.45
N TRP A 133 -5.17 4.09 -13.70
CA TRP A 133 -4.22 3.63 -12.69
C TRP A 133 -3.23 4.70 -12.23
N ASN A 134 -2.88 5.67 -13.07
CA ASN A 134 -1.98 6.76 -12.69
C ASN A 134 -2.62 7.77 -11.72
N ASP A 135 -3.95 7.77 -11.60
CA ASP A 135 -4.67 8.63 -10.67
C ASP A 135 -5.14 7.84 -9.44
N LYS A 136 -4.44 8.04 -8.32
CA LYS A 136 -4.76 7.43 -7.03
C LYS A 136 -6.20 7.69 -6.56
N TYR A 137 -6.86 8.73 -7.07
CA TYR A 137 -8.24 9.01 -6.71
C TYR A 137 -9.24 8.07 -7.37
N ASN A 138 -8.83 7.28 -8.37
CA ASN A 138 -9.61 6.20 -8.98
C ASN A 138 -9.44 4.85 -8.26
N LEU A 139 -8.39 4.72 -7.44
CA LEU A 139 -7.99 3.45 -6.83
C LEU A 139 -8.47 3.30 -5.39
N PRO A 140 -8.63 2.05 -4.91
CA PRO A 140 -8.78 1.76 -3.50
C PRO A 140 -7.61 2.34 -2.71
N ARG A 141 -7.92 3.04 -1.62
CA ARG A 141 -6.91 3.60 -0.71
C ARG A 141 -7.39 3.59 0.73
N ALA A 142 -6.46 3.39 1.65
CA ALA A 142 -6.72 3.40 3.08
C ALA A 142 -5.68 4.27 3.81
N ILE A 143 -6.10 4.92 4.89
CA ILE A 143 -5.20 5.60 5.80
C ILE A 143 -5.09 4.79 7.08
N TYR A 144 -3.88 4.30 7.30
CA TYR A 144 -3.47 3.55 8.48
C TYR A 144 -2.91 4.51 9.51
N ARG A 145 -3.21 4.26 10.78
CA ARG A 145 -2.37 4.69 11.90
C ARG A 145 -1.66 3.48 12.46
N VAL A 146 -0.34 3.53 12.50
CA VAL A 146 0.51 2.46 13.02
C VAL A 146 1.25 2.98 14.23
N TRP A 147 0.97 2.42 15.41
CA TRP A 147 1.70 2.73 16.63
C TRP A 147 2.84 1.74 16.81
N VAL A 148 4.02 2.25 17.14
CA VAL A 148 5.21 1.44 17.39
C VAL A 148 5.50 1.30 18.89
N THR A 149 6.28 0.29 19.23
CA THR A 149 6.73 0.03 20.62
C THR A 149 7.87 0.96 21.04
N ASP A 150 8.69 1.41 20.08
CA ASP A 150 9.83 2.30 20.28
C ASP A 150 9.92 3.27 19.10
N ALA A 151 10.09 4.57 19.39
CA ALA A 151 10.19 5.65 18.41
C ALA A 151 11.27 5.40 17.35
N LYS A 152 12.34 4.67 17.71
CA LYS A 152 13.46 4.41 16.80
C LYS A 152 13.07 3.61 15.56
N TRP A 153 11.96 2.87 15.61
CA TRP A 153 11.44 2.09 14.48
C TRP A 153 10.90 2.95 13.34
N LEU A 154 10.67 4.25 13.58
CA LEU A 154 10.17 5.20 12.59
C LEU A 154 11.25 6.15 12.05
N GLN A 155 12.52 6.00 12.45
CA GLN A 155 13.58 6.97 12.14
C GLN A 155 13.91 7.12 10.66
N HIS A 156 13.60 6.13 9.82
CA HIS A 156 13.75 6.24 8.36
C HIS A 156 12.62 7.04 7.70
N LEU A 157 11.49 7.22 8.38
CA LEU A 157 10.31 7.81 7.77
C LEU A 157 10.28 9.33 7.98
N SER A 158 9.76 10.03 6.97
CA SER A 158 9.51 11.47 7.03
C SER A 158 8.21 11.77 6.30
N ALA A 159 7.44 12.74 6.81
CA ALA A 159 6.21 13.17 6.15
C ALA A 159 6.50 13.62 4.71
N GLY A 160 5.64 13.20 3.77
CA GLY A 160 5.81 13.42 2.33
C GLY A 160 6.64 12.36 1.61
N MET A 161 7.25 11.41 2.34
CA MET A 161 7.95 10.28 1.74
C MET A 161 6.99 9.32 1.05
N THR A 162 7.45 8.72 -0.05
CA THR A 162 6.70 7.72 -0.82
C THR A 162 7.56 6.51 -1.13
N PHE A 163 7.01 5.31 -1.00
CA PHE A 163 7.70 4.07 -1.36
C PHE A 163 6.72 2.98 -1.81
N ALA A 164 7.22 2.00 -2.55
CA ALA A 164 6.47 0.84 -3.01
C ALA A 164 6.56 -0.29 -1.97
N SER A 165 5.49 -1.08 -1.84
CA SER A 165 5.49 -2.27 -0.99
C SER A 165 4.80 -3.45 -1.67
N ALA A 166 5.32 -4.64 -1.40
CA ALA A 166 4.71 -5.93 -1.76
C ALA A 166 4.11 -6.64 -0.53
N ALA A 167 3.93 -5.92 0.59
CA ALA A 167 3.37 -6.48 1.81
C ALA A 167 2.00 -7.13 1.56
N TYR A 168 1.70 -8.19 2.28
CA TYR A 168 0.38 -8.82 2.27
C TYR A 168 0.06 -9.36 3.67
N SER A 169 -1.20 -9.73 3.90
CA SER A 169 -1.63 -10.39 5.15
C SER A 169 -2.20 -11.76 4.81
N GLU A 170 -1.78 -12.78 5.55
CA GLU A 170 -2.29 -14.15 5.41
C GLU A 170 -3.61 -14.36 6.18
N THR A 171 -3.87 -13.54 7.20
CA THR A 171 -4.88 -13.80 8.22
C THR A 171 -5.94 -12.71 8.36
N GLY A 172 -5.71 -11.51 7.81
CA GLY A 172 -6.62 -10.37 7.97
C GLY A 172 -6.63 -9.83 9.41
N PRO A 173 -7.72 -9.19 9.88
CA PRO A 173 -9.02 -9.00 9.23
C PRO A 173 -8.95 -8.02 8.04
N TRP A 174 -9.80 -8.21 7.03
CA TRP A 174 -9.84 -7.36 5.84
C TRP A 174 -11.00 -6.36 5.86
N LEU A 175 -10.70 -5.11 5.51
CA LEU A 175 -11.68 -4.08 5.28
C LEU A 175 -12.15 -4.12 3.82
N ASN A 176 -13.45 -4.37 3.64
CA ASN A 176 -14.10 -4.48 2.32
C ASN A 176 -15.09 -3.34 2.03
N GLU A 177 -15.17 -2.34 2.90
CA GLU A 177 -16.08 -1.20 2.76
C GLU A 177 -15.38 0.11 3.11
N ASN A 178 -15.93 1.21 2.60
CA ASN A 178 -15.45 2.54 2.93
C ASN A 178 -15.56 2.79 4.44
N ARG A 179 -14.59 3.51 4.99
CA ARG A 179 -14.54 3.80 6.43
C ARG A 179 -14.15 5.24 6.66
N MET A 180 -14.73 5.86 7.67
CA MET A 180 -14.30 7.15 8.20
C MET A 180 -14.59 7.19 9.70
N ILE A 181 -13.55 6.97 10.50
CA ILE A 181 -13.59 7.03 11.96
C ILE A 181 -12.47 7.93 12.47
N SER A 182 -12.59 8.39 13.72
CA SER A 182 -11.52 9.12 14.39
C SER A 182 -10.41 8.14 14.81
N PRO A 183 -9.13 8.44 14.53
CA PRO A 183 -8.03 7.68 15.09
C PRO A 183 -7.83 8.09 16.56
N GLU A 184 -8.45 7.35 17.49
CA GLU A 184 -8.17 7.43 18.93
C GLU A 184 -6.88 6.68 19.31
#